data_AF-A0A8S8YV97-F1
#
_entry.id   AF-A0A8S8YV97-F1
#
_cell.length_a   1.000
_cell.length_b   1.000
_cell.length_c   1.000
_cell.angle_alpha   90.00
_cell.angle_beta   90.00
_cell.angle_gamma   90.00
#
_symmetry.space_group_name_H-M   'P 1'
#
loop_
_entity.id
_entity.type
_entity.pdbx_description
1 polymer ?
#
loop_
_entity_poly.entity_id
_entity_poly.type
_entity_poly.pdbx_seq_one_letter_code
_entity_poly.pdbx_strand_id
1 'polypeptide(L)' 'MVIAHIEAVEDFPGLVSNLHNSSILSGCVLNPDTPVEDALPILKDLDLILVMSVVPGKGGQSFIPEVQER' A
#
# COMPACT_ATOMS: atom_id res chain seq x y z
N MET A 1 2.13 -11.52 -7.26
CA MET A 1 1.62 -10.25 -6.73
C MET A 1 2.76 -9.53 -6.03
N VAL A 2 2.87 -8.22 -6.22
CA VAL A 2 3.84 -7.37 -5.51
C VAL A 2 3.05 -6.28 -4.81
N ILE A 3 3.31 -6.07 -3.52
CA ILE A 3 2.70 -5.02 -2.71
C ILE A 3 3.83 -4.09 -2.28
N ALA A 4 3.71 -2.80 -2.58
CA ALA A 4 4.72 -1.81 -2.28
C ALA A 4 4.15 -0.68 -1.41
N HIS A 5 4.98 -0.15 -0.53
CA HIS A 5 4.68 1.03 0.28
C HIS A 5 4.56 2.25 -0.63
N ILE A 6 3.42 2.94 -0.59
CA ILE A 6 3.18 4.12 -1.43
C ILE A 6 4.17 5.25 -1.16
N GLU A 7 4.64 5.33 0.08
CA GLU A 7 5.59 6.33 0.57
C GLU A 7 7.03 6.03 0.14
N ALA A 8 7.30 4.79 -0.27
CA ALA A 8 8.64 4.31 -0.63
C ALA A 8 8.91 4.32 -2.14
N VAL A 9 7.91 4.67 -2.96
CA VAL A 9 8.01 4.62 -4.42
C VAL A 9 7.62 5.98 -5.00
N GLU A 10 8.56 6.63 -5.70
CA GLU A 10 8.36 7.96 -6.28
C GLU A 10 7.31 7.97 -7.41
N ASP A 11 7.34 6.96 -8.29
CA ASP A 11 6.36 6.77 -9.38
C ASP A 11 5.56 5.48 -9.17
N PHE A 12 4.60 5.54 -8.25
CA PHE A 12 3.72 4.40 -7.97
C PHE A 12 2.85 3.99 -9.17
N PRO A 13 2.22 4.91 -9.94
CA PRO A 13 1.47 4.56 -11.14
C PRO A 13 2.32 3.82 -12.20
N GLY A 14 3.58 4.25 -12.38
CA GLY A 14 4.53 3.58 -13.26
C GLY A 14 4.88 2.17 -12.78
N LEU A 15 5.07 1.98 -11.47
CA LEU A 15 5.27 0.66 -10.87
C LEU A 15 4.07 -0.26 -11.16
N VAL A 16 2.85 0.19 -10.90
CA VAL A 16 1.62 -0.58 -11.16
C VAL A 16 1.54 -0.98 -12.64
N SER A 17 1.73 -0.02 -13.55
CA SER A 17 1.71 -0.26 -15.00
C SER A 17 2.75 -1.31 -15.41
N ASN A 18 3.97 -1.25 -14.88
CA ASN A 18 5.03 -2.19 -15.18
C ASN A 18 4.73 -3.61 -14.67
N LEU A 19 4.14 -3.74 -13.50
CA LEU A 19 3.72 -5.02 -12.93
C LEU A 19 2.61 -5.65 -13.79
N HIS A 20 1.57 -4.88 -14.13
CA HIS A 20 0.47 -5.35 -14.98
C HIS A 20 0.94 -5.75 -16.38
N ASN A 21 1.83 -4.98 -17.01
CA ASN A 21 2.46 -5.34 -18.29
C ASN A 21 3.23 -6.67 -18.22
N SER A 22 3.68 -7.05 -17.03
CA SER A 22 4.35 -8.32 -16.74
C SER A 22 3.39 -9.42 -16.28
N SER A 23 2.07 -9.20 -16.37
CA SER A 23 1.02 -10.09 -15.85
C SER A 23 1.14 -10.38 -14.34
N ILE A 24 1.70 -9.43 -13.57
CA ILE A 24 1.84 -9.51 -12.12
C ILE A 24 0.81 -8.58 -11.48
N LEU A 25 0.02 -9.12 -10.54
CA LEU A 25 -0.91 -8.32 -9.73
C LEU A 25 -0.17 -7.31 -8.85
N SER A 26 -0.73 -6.11 -8.71
CA SER A 26 -0.17 -4.99 -7.97
C SER A 26 -0.99 -4.71 -6.71
N GLY A 27 -0.30 -4.32 -5.64
CA GLY A 27 -0.96 -3.84 -4.42
C GLY A 27 -0.24 -2.66 -3.82
N CYS A 28 -0.99 -1.85 -3.09
CA CYS A 28 -0.50 -0.72 -2.32
C CYS A 28 -0.58 -1.04 -0.83
N VAL A 29 0.48 -0.74 -0.09
CA VAL A 29 0.45 -0.74 1.37
C VAL A 29 0.71 0.66 1.90
N LEU A 30 -0.03 1.05 2.94
CA LEU A 30 0.10 2.33 3.62
C LEU A 30 0.57 2.10 5.06
N ASN A 31 1.49 2.94 5.53
CA ASN A 31 1.80 3.04 6.95
C ASN A 31 0.59 3.53 7.75
N PRO A 32 0.56 3.31 9.08
CA PRO A 32 -0.55 3.76 9.91
C PRO A 32 -0.77 5.28 9.90
N ASP A 33 0.25 6.07 9.57
CA ASP A 33 0.22 7.53 9.51
C ASP A 33 -0.01 8.08 8.10
N THR A 34 0.14 7.27 7.05
CA THR A 34 -0.04 7.71 5.66
C THR A 34 -1.52 7.90 5.32
N PRO A 35 -1.93 9.04 4.75
CA PRO A 35 -3.30 9.27 4.33
C PRO A 35 -3.78 8.23 3.30
N VAL A 36 -5.01 7.72 3.45
CA VAL A 36 -5.61 6.77 2.48
C VAL A 36 -5.88 7.45 1.14
N GLU A 37 -6.07 8.77 1.18
CA GLU A 37 -6.27 9.63 0.04
C GLU A 37 -5.14 9.53 -0.99
N ASP A 38 -3.91 9.21 -0.55
CA ASP A 38 -2.75 9.07 -1.42
C ASP A 38 -2.91 7.90 -2.41
N ALA A 39 -3.71 6.88 -2.05
CA ALA A 39 -4.00 5.74 -2.92
C ALA A 39 -5.18 5.99 -3.88
N LEU A 40 -6.01 7.01 -3.65
CA LEU A 40 -7.21 7.29 -4.47
C LEU A 40 -6.91 7.48 -5.97
N PRO A 41 -5.84 8.19 -6.38
CA PRO A 41 -5.55 8.41 -7.79
C PRO A 41 -5.32 7.12 -8.60
N ILE A 42 -4.85 6.05 -7.94
CA ILE A 42 -4.49 4.77 -8.55
C ILE A 42 -5.41 3.62 -8.12
N LEU A 43 -6.43 3.90 -7.31
CA LEU A 43 -7.31 2.90 -6.69
C LEU A 43 -7.89 1.89 -7.69
N LYS A 44 -8.22 2.35 -8.90
CA LYS A 44 -8.84 1.51 -9.94
C LYS A 44 -7.87 0.50 -10.57
N ASP A 45 -6.58 0.75 -10.44
CA ASP A 45 -5.52 -0.04 -11.05
C ASP A 45 -4.83 -0.97 -10.02
N LEU A 46 -5.29 -0.98 -8.78
CA LEU A 46 -4.76 -1.83 -7.72
C LEU A 46 -5.61 -3.10 -7.55
N ASP A 47 -4.93 -4.23 -7.38
CA ASP A 47 -5.59 -5.51 -7.05
C ASP A 47 -5.80 -5.66 -5.54
N LEU A 48 -5.04 -4.91 -4.72
CA LEU A 48 -5.10 -4.96 -3.27
C LEU A 48 -4.65 -3.64 -2.63
N ILE A 49 -5.34 -3.23 -1.56
CA ILE A 49 -4.89 -2.19 -0.63
C ILE A 49 -4.72 -2.81 0.76
N LEU A 50 -3.61 -2.50 1.41
CA LEU A 50 -3.28 -2.92 2.77
C LEU A 50 -2.99 -1.68 3.62
N VAL A 51 -3.67 -1.53 4.75
CA VAL A 51 -3.28 -0.57 5.78
C VAL A 51 -2.50 -1.32 6.85
N MET A 52 -1.27 -0.88 7.13
CA MET A 52 -0.47 -1.47 8.19
C MET A 52 -1.10 -1.18 9.54
N SER A 53 -1.19 -2.19 10.39
CA SER A 53 -1.72 -2.07 11.75
C SER A 53 -0.65 -1.88 12.83
N VAL A 54 0.60 -1.74 12.40
CA VAL A 54 1.79 -1.48 13.21
C VAL A 54 2.77 -0.66 12.38
N VAL A 55 3.70 0.05 13.03
CA VAL A 55 4.78 0.73 12.31
C VAL A 55 5.78 -0.32 11.77
N PRO A 56 6.15 -0.31 10.48
CA PRO A 56 7.10 -1.27 9.95
C PRO A 56 8.46 -1.26 10.66
N GLY A 57 9.14 -2.41 10.66
CA GLY A 57 10.54 -2.53 11.10
C GLY A 57 10.79 -3.47 12.28
N LYS A 58 9.76 -3.83 13.07
CA LYS A 58 9.92 -4.76 14.20
C LYS A 58 8.72 -5.69 14.39
N GLY A 59 8.99 -6.96 14.74
CA GLY A 59 7.95 -7.93 15.12
C GLY A 59 7.51 -7.81 16.59
N GLY A 60 6.33 -8.35 16.90
CA GLY A 60 5.78 -8.40 18.27
C GLY A 60 5.14 -7.10 18.77
N GLN A 61 4.83 -6.18 17.85
CA GLN A 61 4.12 -4.94 18.17
C GLN A 61 2.62 -5.20 18.36
N SER A 62 1.99 -4.43 19.24
CA SER A 62 0.54 -4.44 19.42
C SER A 62 -0.16 -3.81 18.22
N PHE A 63 -1.32 -4.35 17.87
CA PHE A 63 -2.21 -3.79 16.85
C PHE A 63 -2.64 -2.36 17.23
N ILE A 64 -2.63 -1.44 16.26
CA ILE A 64 -3.12 -0.06 16.36
C ILE A 64 -4.61 -0.04 15.97
N PRO A 65 -5.57 0.08 16.92
CA PRO A 65 -7.00 -0.05 16.65
C PRO A 65 -7.58 0.97 15.65
N GLU A 66 -7.02 2.18 15.64
CA GLU A 66 -7.50 3.31 14.85
C GLU A 66 -7.42 3.05 13.34
N VAL A 67 -6.56 2.13 12.90
CA VAL A 67 -6.42 1.77 11.48
C VAL A 67 -7.64 1.05 10.92
N GLN A 68 -8.54 0.55 11.78
CA GLN A 68 -9.77 -0.13 11.33
C GLN A 68 -10.81 0.87 10.81
N GLU A 69 -10.69 2.15 11.14
CA GLU A 69 -11.59 3.22 10.70
C GLU A 69 -11.12 3.89 9.39
N ARG A 70 -10.00 3.41 8.84
CA ARG A 70 -9.37 3.93 7.63
C ARG A 70 -9.84 3.22 6.37
#